data_AF-A0A0M8N128-F1
#
_entry.id   AF-A0A0M8N128-F1
#
_cell.length_a   1.000
_cell.length_b   1.000
_cell.length_c   1.000
_cell.angle_alpha   90.00
_cell.angle_beta   90.00
_cell.angle_gamma   90.00
#
_symmetry.space_group_name_H-M   'P 1'
#
loop_
_entity.id
_entity.type
_entity.pdbx_description
1 polymer ?
#
loop_
_entity_poly.entity_id
_entity_poly.type
_entity_poly.pdbx_seq_one_letter_code
_entity_poly.pdbx_strand_id
1 'polypeptide(L)'
;MEEKRDIPEQHPPGTAVDNQTLQERICNPLSGIPRGHLMSDVEDFAARNGLQQHTAILKKGALIAQNPDQAYAIDGEEKLTPHELSVLERESTHKWHMPKRLLLTIATCSVAAAIQGWDQTGSNGATIFFRKYYGIDSAGPGDNIIIGLVNAAPYIGSA
;
A
#
# COMPACT_ATOMS: atom_id res chain seq x y z
N MET A 1 -56.60 -25.02 -6.16
CA MET A 1 -56.68 -23.55 -6.21
C MET A 1 -56.15 -23.09 -4.86
N GLU A 2 -54.83 -23.00 -4.74
CA GLU A 2 -54.17 -22.58 -3.50
C GLU A 2 -53.56 -21.20 -3.78
N GLU A 3 -54.14 -20.19 -3.15
CA GLU A 3 -53.80 -18.78 -3.28
C GLU A 3 -52.45 -18.53 -2.58
N LYS A 4 -51.38 -18.37 -3.37
CA LYS A 4 -50.11 -17.83 -2.86
C LYS A 4 -50.33 -16.36 -2.49
N ARG A 5 -50.45 -16.08 -1.20
CA ARG A 5 -50.37 -14.73 -0.65
C ARG A 5 -48.94 -14.22 -0.82
N ASP A 6 -48.75 -13.20 -1.64
CA ASP A 6 -47.51 -12.44 -1.71
C ASP A 6 -47.31 -11.69 -0.38
N ILE A 7 -46.31 -12.12 0.38
CA ILE A 7 -45.83 -11.39 1.54
C ILE A 7 -44.76 -10.42 1.00
N PRO A 8 -44.92 -9.10 1.12
CA PRO A 8 -43.87 -8.17 0.72
C PRO A 8 -42.66 -8.38 1.64
N GLU A 9 -41.54 -8.78 1.06
CA GLU A 9 -40.25 -8.88 1.73
C GLU A 9 -39.78 -7.47 2.08
N GLN A 10 -40.16 -6.99 3.26
CA GLN A 10 -39.63 -5.76 3.83
C GLN A 10 -38.22 -6.02 4.32
N HIS A 11 -37.24 -5.76 3.45
CA HIS A 11 -35.83 -5.69 3.82
C HIS A 11 -35.63 -4.50 4.76
N PRO A 12 -35.07 -4.67 5.97
CA PRO A 12 -34.75 -3.56 6.85
C PRO A 12 -33.68 -2.66 6.19
N PRO A 13 -33.67 -1.34 6.43
CA PRO A 13 -32.63 -0.45 5.95
C PRO A 13 -31.34 -0.69 6.76
N GLY A 14 -30.69 -1.82 6.49
CA GLY A 14 -29.30 -2.05 6.85
C GLY A 14 -28.43 -1.35 5.81
N THR A 15 -27.63 -0.39 6.27
CA THR A 15 -26.56 0.29 5.56
C THR A 15 -25.83 -0.60 4.56
N ALA A 16 -26.29 -0.61 3.31
CA ALA A 16 -25.48 -1.07 2.20
C ALA A 16 -24.37 -0.05 2.04
N VAL A 17 -23.19 -0.37 2.60
CA VAL A 17 -22.00 0.42 2.28
C VAL A 17 -21.74 0.16 0.80
N ASP A 18 -22.03 1.18 -0.01
CA ASP A 18 -21.87 1.10 -1.45
C ASP A 18 -20.41 0.75 -1.77
N ASN A 19 -20.19 -0.39 -2.44
CA ASN A 19 -18.85 -0.89 -2.75
C ASN A 19 -18.03 0.13 -3.56
N GLN A 20 -18.68 0.99 -4.34
CA GLN A 20 -18.02 2.09 -5.05
C GLN A 20 -17.46 3.13 -4.07
N THR A 21 -18.26 3.58 -3.12
CA THR A 21 -17.80 4.50 -2.05
C THR A 21 -16.68 3.89 -1.19
N LEU A 22 -16.69 2.57 -0.98
CA LEU A 22 -15.60 1.87 -0.30
C LEU A 22 -14.32 1.85 -1.13
N GLN A 23 -14.40 1.50 -2.41
CA GLN A 23 -13.25 1.51 -3.31
C GLN A 23 -12.64 2.90 -3.47
N GLU A 24 -13.48 3.93 -3.58
CA GLU A 24 -13.05 5.32 -3.64
C GLU A 24 -12.31 5.74 -2.37
N ARG A 25 -12.80 5.35 -1.19
CA ARG A 25 -12.11 5.60 0.09
C ARG A 25 -10.83 4.76 0.26
N ILE A 26 -10.75 3.58 -0.35
CA ILE A 26 -9.53 2.76 -0.38
C ILE A 26 -8.47 3.44 -1.27
N CYS A 27 -8.87 3.99 -2.41
CA CYS A 27 -7.96 4.66 -3.34
C CYS A 27 -7.55 6.07 -2.86
N ASN A 28 -8.50 6.84 -2.31
CA ASN A 28 -8.25 8.14 -1.70
C ASN A 28 -9.08 8.30 -0.40
N PRO A 29 -8.45 8.18 0.79
CA PRO A 29 -9.18 8.24 2.05
C PRO A 29 -9.76 9.62 2.36
N LEU A 30 -9.29 10.68 1.68
CA LEU A 30 -9.79 12.05 1.84
C LEU A 30 -10.96 12.37 0.89
N SER A 31 -11.24 11.51 -0.09
CA SER A 31 -12.33 11.71 -1.04
C SER A 31 -13.69 11.75 -0.32
N GLY A 32 -14.54 12.70 -0.71
CA GLY A 32 -15.90 12.86 -0.18
C GLY A 32 -16.00 13.51 1.21
N ILE A 33 -14.88 13.83 1.88
CA ILE A 33 -14.91 14.55 3.16
C ILE A 33 -15.27 16.02 2.92
N PRO A 34 -16.29 16.59 3.59
CA PRO A 34 -16.63 18.01 3.44
C PRO A 34 -15.46 18.91 3.86
N ARG A 35 -15.24 20.00 3.11
CA ARG A 35 -14.11 20.93 3.32
C ARG A 35 -13.95 21.37 4.77
N GLY A 36 -15.04 21.75 5.45
CA GLY A 36 -14.99 22.19 6.85
C GLY A 36 -14.50 21.10 7.81
N HIS A 37 -14.93 19.85 7.60
CA HIS A 37 -14.47 18.72 8.39
C HIS A 37 -12.99 18.44 8.12
N LEU A 38 -12.59 18.45 6.84
CA LEU A 38 -11.19 18.25 6.45
C LEU A 38 -10.26 19.31 7.06
N MET A 39 -10.67 20.58 7.09
CA MET A 39 -9.87 21.64 7.72
C MET A 39 -9.74 21.43 9.23
N SER A 40 -10.81 21.02 9.91
CA SER A 40 -10.79 20.70 11.34
C SER A 40 -9.87 19.51 11.63
N ASP A 41 -9.92 18.46 10.81
CA ASP A 41 -9.07 17.28 10.96
C ASP A 41 -7.58 17.63 10.79
N VAL A 42 -7.27 18.55 9.86
CA VAL A 42 -5.91 19.06 9.67
C VAL A 42 -5.43 19.85 10.88
N GLU A 43 -6.28 20.70 11.46
CA GLU A 43 -5.96 21.45 12.67
C GLU A 43 -5.70 20.53 13.87
N ASP A 44 -6.56 19.54 14.07
CA ASP A 44 -6.39 18.50 15.08
C ASP A 44 -5.10 17.71 14.87
N PHE A 45 -4.82 17.31 13.63
CA PHE A 45 -3.58 16.62 13.27
C PHE A 45 -2.35 17.47 13.58
N ALA A 46 -2.39 18.76 13.22
CA ALA A 46 -1.31 19.70 13.49
C ALA A 46 -1.12 19.90 15.00
N ALA A 47 -2.20 19.99 15.77
CA ALA A 47 -2.15 20.12 17.21
C ALA A 47 -1.55 18.89 17.89
N ARG A 48 -1.98 17.69 17.50
CA ARG A 48 -1.53 16.41 18.05
C ARG A 48 -0.05 16.13 17.79
N ASN A 49 0.47 16.60 16.64
CA ASN A 49 1.85 16.34 16.22
C ASN A 49 2.81 17.53 16.44
N GLY A 50 2.35 18.63 17.04
CA GLY A 50 3.19 19.82 17.24
C GLY A 50 3.54 20.58 15.96
N LEU A 51 2.68 20.50 14.94
CA LEU A 51 2.87 21.09 13.60
C LEU A 51 1.99 22.34 13.37
N GLN A 52 1.52 23.01 14.43
CA GLN A 52 0.59 24.14 14.34
C GLN A 52 1.13 25.30 13.49
N GLN A 53 2.46 25.48 13.48
CA GLN A 53 3.17 26.43 12.63
C GLN A 53 3.09 26.12 11.12
N HIS A 54 2.75 24.87 10.77
CA HIS A 54 2.59 24.39 9.39
C HIS A 54 1.12 24.13 9.01
N THR A 55 0.16 24.51 9.85
CA THR A 55 -1.27 24.27 9.58
C THR A 55 -1.72 24.82 8.23
N ALA A 56 -1.26 26.01 7.84
CA ALA A 56 -1.63 26.61 6.55
C ALA A 56 -1.17 25.76 5.35
N ILE A 57 0.06 25.23 5.37
CA ILE A 57 0.56 24.38 4.27
C ILE A 57 -0.12 23.01 4.28
N LEU A 58 -0.43 22.47 5.47
CA LEU A 58 -1.16 21.21 5.62
C LEU A 58 -2.60 21.32 5.09
N LYS A 59 -3.28 22.44 5.30
CA LYS A 59 -4.63 22.70 4.76
C LYS A 59 -4.64 22.70 3.24
N LYS A 60 -3.68 23.41 2.62
CA LYS A 60 -3.48 23.37 1.16
C LYS A 60 -3.18 21.94 0.67
N GLY A 61 -2.26 21.25 1.33
CA GLY A 61 -1.88 19.87 1.00
C GLY A 61 -3.06 18.89 1.09
N ALA A 62 -3.91 19.03 2.10
CA ALA A 62 -5.10 18.20 2.27
C ALA A 62 -6.11 18.39 1.13
N LEU A 63 -6.30 19.62 0.65
CA LEU A 63 -7.18 19.92 -0.49
C LEU A 63 -6.63 19.36 -1.80
N ILE A 64 -5.32 19.47 -2.02
CA ILE A 64 -4.66 18.87 -3.19
C ILE A 64 -4.74 17.34 -3.13
N ALA A 65 -4.48 16.74 -1.96
CA ALA A 65 -4.55 15.29 -1.78
C ALA A 65 -5.98 14.76 -1.93
N GLN A 66 -7.00 15.54 -1.55
CA GLN A 66 -8.40 15.20 -1.77
C GLN A 66 -8.75 15.15 -3.26
N ASN A 67 -8.30 16.14 -4.05
CA ASN A 67 -8.55 16.20 -5.49
C ASN A 67 -7.31 16.66 -6.28
N PRO A 68 -6.39 15.74 -6.63
CA PRO A 68 -5.12 16.10 -7.27
C PRO A 68 -5.28 16.81 -8.62
N ASP A 69 -6.29 16.41 -9.40
CA ASP A 69 -6.56 16.98 -10.73
C ASP A 69 -7.19 18.38 -10.68
N GLN A 70 -7.69 18.81 -9.52
CA GLN A 70 -8.40 20.09 -9.34
C GLN A 70 -7.59 21.13 -8.56
N ALA A 71 -6.26 21.02 -8.54
CA ALA A 71 -5.39 21.97 -7.84
C ALA A 71 -5.66 23.45 -8.26
N TYR A 72 -5.97 23.70 -9.54
CA TYR A 72 -6.29 25.05 -10.04
C TYR A 72 -7.65 25.60 -9.56
N ALA A 73 -8.56 24.73 -9.11
CA ALA A 73 -9.91 25.11 -8.66
C ALA A 73 -9.97 25.48 -7.18
N ILE A 74 -8.87 25.30 -6.43
CA ILE A 74 -8.81 25.67 -5.00
C ILE A 74 -8.93 27.19 -4.85
N ASP A 75 -9.93 27.62 -4.08
CA ASP A 75 -10.27 29.02 -3.81
C ASP A 75 -10.13 29.37 -2.32
N GLY A 76 -10.35 30.64 -1.98
CA GLY A 76 -10.29 31.13 -0.60
C GLY A 76 -8.85 31.34 -0.07
N GLU A 77 -8.68 31.13 1.23
CA GLU A 77 -7.39 31.33 1.93
C GLU A 77 -6.34 30.28 1.55
N GLU A 78 -6.78 29.10 1.09
CA GLU A 78 -5.92 27.99 0.67
C GLU A 78 -5.53 28.04 -0.82
N LYS A 79 -5.89 29.11 -1.53
CA LYS A 79 -5.55 29.26 -2.96
C LYS A 79 -4.05 29.12 -3.19
N LEU A 80 -3.70 28.31 -4.19
CA LEU A 80 -2.32 28.10 -4.60
C LEU A 80 -1.79 29.31 -5.39
N THR A 81 -0.56 29.67 -5.10
CA THR A 81 0.19 30.67 -5.86
C THR A 81 0.58 30.11 -7.23
N PRO A 82 0.87 30.96 -8.23
CA PRO A 82 1.34 30.50 -9.54
C PRO A 82 2.62 29.65 -9.47
N HIS A 83 3.47 29.93 -8.49
CA HIS A 83 4.68 29.14 -8.24
C HIS A 83 4.35 27.75 -7.68
N GLU A 84 3.43 27.65 -6.71
CA GLU A 84 3.01 26.34 -6.17
C GLU A 84 2.36 25.48 -7.27
N LEU A 85 1.55 26.08 -8.14
CA LEU A 85 0.94 25.38 -9.28
C LEU A 85 1.98 24.89 -10.30
N SER A 86 2.99 25.70 -10.64
CA SER A 86 4.03 25.28 -11.58
C SER A 86 4.92 24.17 -11.03
N VAL A 87 5.12 24.11 -9.70
CA VAL A 87 5.79 23.00 -9.03
C VAL A 87 4.96 21.72 -9.16
N LEU A 88 3.65 21.77 -8.88
CA LEU A 88 2.76 20.61 -9.05
C LEU A 88 2.71 20.10 -10.49
N GLU A 89 2.66 21.02 -11.46
CA GLU A 89 2.71 20.67 -12.89
C GLU A 89 4.05 20.02 -13.26
N ARG A 90 5.15 20.54 -12.72
CA ARG A 90 6.48 19.95 -12.91
C ARG A 90 6.55 18.53 -12.37
N GLU A 91 6.01 18.28 -11.18
CA GLU A 91 5.96 16.94 -10.58
C GLU A 91 5.17 15.96 -11.46
N SER A 92 4.02 16.39 -11.98
CA SER A 92 3.19 15.57 -12.88
C SER A 92 3.87 15.26 -14.21
N THR A 93 4.57 16.24 -14.80
CA THR A 93 5.26 16.09 -16.08
C THR A 93 6.61 15.38 -15.97
N HIS A 94 7.27 15.45 -14.81
CA HIS A 94 8.61 14.91 -14.58
C HIS A 94 8.61 13.81 -13.50
N LYS A 95 7.70 12.83 -13.62
CA LYS A 95 7.52 11.72 -12.65
C LYS A 95 8.80 10.95 -12.29
N TRP A 96 9.77 10.92 -13.20
CA TRP A 96 11.05 10.22 -13.02
C TRP A 96 12.20 11.11 -12.52
N HIS A 97 11.93 12.40 -12.25
CA HIS A 97 12.92 13.33 -11.75
C HIS A 97 13.10 13.17 -10.23
N MET A 98 13.73 12.07 -9.85
CA MET A 98 14.06 11.74 -8.47
C MET A 98 15.57 11.80 -8.23
N PRO A 99 16.03 11.98 -6.98
CA PRO A 99 17.44 11.89 -6.66
C PRO A 99 18.02 10.53 -7.06
N LYS A 100 19.19 10.52 -7.72
CA LYS A 100 19.88 9.28 -8.17
C LYS A 100 20.08 8.28 -7.02
N ARG A 101 20.25 8.78 -5.78
CA ARG A 101 20.37 7.95 -4.58
C ARG A 101 19.12 7.13 -4.29
N LEU A 102 17.93 7.71 -4.47
CA LEU A 102 16.66 6.99 -4.28
C LEU A 102 16.53 5.84 -5.29
N LEU A 103 16.82 6.12 -6.56
CA LEU A 103 16.82 5.10 -7.61
C LEU A 103 17.82 3.98 -7.34
N LEU A 104 19.02 4.32 -6.85
CA LEU A 104 20.02 3.34 -6.44
C LEU A 104 19.49 2.46 -5.32
N THR A 105 18.90 3.05 -4.27
CA THR A 105 18.31 2.29 -3.15
C THR A 105 17.23 1.33 -3.63
N ILE A 106 16.29 1.81 -4.46
CA ILE A 106 15.24 0.97 -5.04
C ILE A 106 15.86 -0.19 -5.82
N ALA A 107 16.82 0.09 -6.70
CA ALA A 107 17.48 -0.94 -7.49
C ALA A 107 18.19 -1.99 -6.61
N THR A 108 18.93 -1.55 -5.58
CA THR A 108 19.60 -2.47 -4.65
C THR A 108 18.61 -3.33 -3.87
N CYS A 109 17.50 -2.75 -3.39
CA CYS A 109 16.45 -3.49 -2.70
C CYS A 109 15.76 -4.49 -3.63
N SER A 110 15.48 -4.10 -4.88
CA SER A 110 14.89 -4.99 -5.89
C SER A 110 15.81 -6.16 -6.24
N VAL A 111 17.12 -5.94 -6.36
CA VAL A 111 18.09 -7.02 -6.59
C VAL A 111 18.14 -7.96 -5.39
N ALA A 112 18.18 -7.44 -4.16
CA ALA A 112 18.15 -8.27 -2.96
C ALA A 112 16.88 -9.15 -2.89
N ALA A 113 15.71 -8.58 -3.20
CA ALA A 113 14.45 -9.31 -3.25
C ALA A 113 14.44 -10.39 -4.36
N ALA A 114 15.04 -10.09 -5.53
CA ALA A 114 15.16 -11.06 -6.61
C ALA A 114 16.07 -12.25 -6.22
N ILE A 115 17.21 -11.97 -5.56
CA ILE A 115 18.11 -13.01 -5.05
C ILE A 115 17.40 -13.86 -4.00
N GLN A 116 16.64 -13.25 -3.08
CA GLN A 116 15.87 -13.98 -2.07
C GLN A 116 14.88 -14.97 -2.71
N GLY A 117 14.15 -14.55 -3.75
CA GLY A 117 13.23 -15.44 -4.48
C GLY A 117 13.94 -16.54 -5.26
N TRP A 118 15.09 -16.22 -5.87
CA TRP A 118 15.92 -17.18 -6.59
C TRP A 118 16.44 -18.28 -5.66
N ASP A 119 17.02 -17.91 -4.52
CA ASP A 119 17.59 -18.86 -3.55
C ASP A 119 16.53 -19.79 -2.97
N GLN A 120 15.35 -19.26 -2.63
CA GLN A 120 14.24 -20.06 -2.13
C GLN A 120 13.78 -21.09 -3.18
N THR A 121 13.63 -20.66 -4.44
CA THR A 121 13.19 -21.54 -5.52
C THR A 121 14.26 -22.59 -5.86
N GLY A 122 15.53 -22.19 -5.85
CA GLY A 122 16.67 -23.06 -6.09
C GLY A 122 16.81 -24.15 -5.03
N SER A 123 16.76 -23.81 -3.74
CA SER A 123 16.84 -24.79 -2.65
C SER A 123 15.65 -25.76 -2.65
N ASN A 124 14.44 -25.23 -2.91
CA ASN A 124 13.24 -26.06 -3.04
C ASN A 124 13.35 -27.06 -4.20
N GLY A 125 13.87 -26.63 -5.35
CA GLY A 125 14.11 -27.51 -6.49
C GLY A 125 15.20 -28.56 -6.22
N ALA A 126 16.31 -28.15 -5.61
CA ALA A 126 17.44 -29.03 -5.31
C ALA A 126 17.10 -30.12 -4.27
N THR A 127 16.17 -29.82 -3.35
CA THR A 127 15.67 -30.77 -2.35
C THR A 127 15.18 -32.09 -2.97
N ILE A 128 14.58 -32.05 -4.17
CA ILE A 128 14.10 -33.23 -4.88
C ILE A 128 15.26 -34.16 -5.26
N PHE A 129 16.42 -33.59 -5.62
CA PHE A 129 17.59 -34.35 -6.08
C PHE A 129 18.51 -34.77 -4.93
N PHE A 130 18.53 -34.03 -3.82
CA PHE A 130 19.43 -34.30 -2.68
C PHE A 130 19.23 -35.68 -2.05
N ARG A 131 17.99 -36.17 -1.95
CA ARG A 131 17.70 -37.51 -1.40
C ARG A 131 18.47 -38.60 -2.13
N LYS A 132 18.38 -38.60 -3.46
CA LYS A 132 19.04 -39.58 -4.32
C LYS A 132 20.56 -39.37 -4.36
N TYR A 133 21.02 -38.13 -4.39
CA TYR A 133 22.45 -37.82 -4.49
C TYR A 133 23.24 -38.24 -3.24
N TYR A 134 22.70 -37.98 -2.04
CA TYR A 134 23.36 -38.31 -0.77
C TYR A 134 23.04 -39.72 -0.27
N GLY A 135 22.23 -40.51 -0.99
CA GLY A 135 21.83 -41.86 -0.56
C GLY A 135 20.83 -41.87 0.61
N ILE A 136 20.11 -40.77 0.81
CA ILE A 136 19.19 -40.49 1.92
C ILE A 136 17.74 -40.63 1.40
N ASP A 137 17.44 -41.78 0.80
CA ASP A 137 16.14 -42.07 0.17
C ASP A 137 15.24 -42.97 1.05
N SER A 138 15.73 -43.33 2.24
CA SER A 138 14.93 -44.04 3.21
C SER A 138 14.05 -43.00 3.89
N ALA A 139 12.77 -42.88 3.53
CA ALA A 139 11.85 -41.82 4.01
C ALA A 139 11.59 -41.80 5.55
N GLY A 140 12.48 -42.36 6.36
CA GLY A 140 12.46 -42.37 7.81
C GLY A 140 12.80 -41.01 8.45
N PRO A 141 12.61 -40.91 9.78
CA PRO A 141 12.74 -39.64 10.51
C PRO A 141 14.12 -39.00 10.43
N GLY A 142 15.20 -39.79 10.47
CA GLY A 142 16.58 -39.27 10.42
C GLY A 142 16.92 -38.58 9.11
N ASP A 143 16.57 -39.22 7.99
CA ASP A 143 16.76 -38.73 6.63
C ASP A 143 16.00 -37.40 6.38
N ASN A 144 14.77 -37.30 6.88
CA ASN A 144 13.97 -36.07 6.79
C ASN A 144 14.56 -34.93 7.64
N ILE A 145 15.13 -35.24 8.82
CA ILE A 145 15.82 -34.24 9.66
C ILE A 145 17.06 -33.71 8.95
N ILE A 146 17.85 -34.57 8.30
CA ILE A 146 19.05 -34.15 7.57
C ILE A 146 18.67 -33.22 6.40
N ILE A 147 17.62 -33.53 5.65
CA ILE A 147 17.16 -32.67 4.55
C ILE A 147 16.61 -31.35 5.07
N GLY A 148 15.85 -31.37 6.17
CA GLY A 148 15.38 -30.17 6.85
C GLY A 148 16.53 -29.28 7.30
N LEU A 149 17.60 -29.87 7.84
CA LEU A 149 18.81 -29.16 8.23
C LEU A 149 19.52 -28.53 7.03
N VAL A 150 19.65 -29.26 5.92
CA VAL A 150 20.27 -28.74 4.67
C VAL A 150 19.48 -27.54 4.14
N ASN A 151 18.14 -27.60 4.13
CA ASN A 151 17.30 -26.49 3.70
C ASN A 151 17.31 -25.30 4.67
N ALA A 152 17.49 -25.56 5.97
CA ALA A 152 17.59 -24.52 6.98
C ALA A 152 18.99 -23.89 7.07
N ALA A 153 20.03 -24.56 6.56
CA ALA A 153 21.42 -24.12 6.70
C ALA A 153 21.70 -22.69 6.20
N PRO A 154 21.16 -22.22 5.05
CA PRO A 154 21.34 -20.83 4.63
C PRO A 154 20.74 -19.82 5.62
N TYR A 155 19.63 -20.16 6.26
CA TYR A 155 18.96 -19.31 7.25
C TYR A 155 19.71 -19.30 8.59
N ILE A 156 20.29 -20.43 8.98
CA ILE A 156 21.11 -20.53 10.19
C ILE A 156 22.44 -19.78 10.02
N GLY A 157 23.07 -19.87 8.85
CA GLY A 157 24.36 -19.21 8.57
C GLY A 157 24.28 -17.71 8.31
N SER A 158 23.08 -17.17 8.09
CA SER A 158 22.83 -15.74 7.89
C SER A 158 22.36 -15.01 9.15
N ALA A 159 22.16 -15.73 10.26
CA ALA A 159 21.84 -15.19 11.58
C ALA A 159 23.07 -14.63 12.31
#